data_AF-A0A015MWV2-F1
#
_entry.id   AF-A0A015MWV2-F1
#
_cell.length_a   1.000
_cell.length_b   1.000
_cell.length_c   1.000
_cell.angle_alpha   90.00
_cell.angle_beta   90.00
_cell.angle_gamma   90.00
#
_symmetry.space_group_name_H-M   'P 1'
#
loop_
_entity.id
_entity.type
_entity.pdbx_description
1 polymer ?
#
loop_
_entity_poly.entity_id
_entity_poly.type
_entity_poly.pdbx_seq_one_letter_code
_entity_poly.pdbx_strand_id
1 'polypeptide(L)'
;MDDSTLVASSKSGIEDRLSITAEFYTLNNVHANSAKYVLLFSSDPSSVIFFGLSPPPLINNNTLTLTSLALTTSFRFLGVWFSLSASSQFVLKQARSMVKDMAALLTLKKLLAQHVAYLYNAVLLSRLEFRLQTSLFFDSIVQSIIFPMFSIIKRKAGLASTTPLALLYLKIPFSIQHAFCRFLLGKKFLLILIFGNLPIMLFLIFKNLWVLRVVLLPST
;
A
#
# COMPACT_ATOMS: atom_id res chain seq x y z
N MET A 1 -3.59 8.60 15.92
CA MET A 1 -2.95 7.70 14.94
C MET A 1 -2.45 6.55 15.78
N ASP A 2 -3.00 5.37 15.56
CA ASP A 2 -3.04 4.33 16.59
C ASP A 2 -2.23 3.08 16.15
N ASP A 3 -1.74 3.10 14.90
CA ASP A 3 -0.89 2.08 14.31
C ASP A 3 0.58 2.43 14.54
N SER A 4 1.31 1.58 15.28
CA SER A 4 2.75 1.69 15.48
C SER A 4 3.48 0.54 14.79
N THR A 5 4.75 0.74 14.41
CA THR A 5 5.58 -0.29 13.78
C THR A 5 6.93 -0.34 14.45
N LEU A 6 7.27 -1.50 14.99
CA LEU A 6 8.55 -1.80 15.62
C LEU A 6 9.42 -2.53 14.61
N VAL A 7 10.70 -2.14 14.54
CA VAL A 7 11.66 -2.70 13.59
C VAL A 7 12.96 -2.99 14.28
N ALA A 8 13.50 -4.19 14.11
CA ALA A 8 14.83 -4.56 14.60
C ALA A 8 15.51 -5.57 13.67
N SER A 9 16.84 -5.69 13.77
CA SER A 9 17.64 -6.65 13.01
C SER A 9 17.71 -8.03 13.68
N SER A 10 17.20 -8.18 14.89
CA SER A 10 17.22 -9.43 15.65
C SER A 10 15.92 -9.65 16.42
N LYS A 11 15.67 -10.91 16.81
CA LYS A 11 14.56 -11.29 17.69
C LYS A 11 14.65 -10.55 19.02
N SER A 12 15.81 -10.56 19.66
CA SER A 12 16.05 -9.86 20.94
C SER A 12 15.74 -8.37 20.83
N GLY A 13 16.12 -7.72 19.73
CA GLY A 13 15.82 -6.31 19.52
C GLY A 13 14.32 -6.01 19.36
N ILE A 14 13.51 -6.96 18.86
CA ILE A 14 12.05 -6.84 18.89
C ILE A 14 11.51 -7.08 20.30
N GLU A 15 12.04 -8.07 21.04
CA GLU A 15 11.65 -8.34 22.43
C GLU A 15 11.88 -7.12 23.33
N ASP A 16 13.04 -6.48 23.22
CA ASP A 16 13.38 -5.26 23.96
C ASP A 16 12.43 -4.11 23.62
N ARG A 17 12.19 -3.86 22.31
CA ARG A 17 11.27 -2.82 21.85
C ARG A 17 9.84 -3.08 22.28
N LEU A 18 9.41 -4.34 22.25
CA LEU A 18 8.10 -4.76 22.73
C LEU A 18 7.94 -4.51 24.22
N SER A 19 8.96 -4.83 25.02
CA SER A 19 8.95 -4.59 26.47
C SER A 19 8.82 -3.09 26.78
N ILE A 20 9.67 -2.25 26.17
CA ILE A 20 9.62 -0.79 26.33
C ILE A 20 8.26 -0.24 25.89
N THR A 21 7.72 -0.73 24.76
CA THR A 21 6.42 -0.29 24.23
C THR A 21 5.28 -0.70 25.16
N ALA A 22 5.31 -1.91 25.71
CA ALA A 22 4.31 -2.39 26.65
C ALA A 22 4.31 -1.57 27.93
N GLU A 23 5.49 -1.30 28.51
CA GLU A 23 5.64 -0.44 29.68
C GLU A 23 5.12 0.98 29.41
N PHE A 24 5.53 1.59 28.30
CA PHE A 24 5.06 2.92 27.90
C PHE A 24 3.53 2.97 27.79
N TYR A 25 2.91 1.98 27.16
CA TYR A 25 1.45 1.95 27.04
C TYR A 25 0.76 1.72 28.39
N THR A 26 1.28 0.84 29.24
CA THR A 26 0.75 0.62 30.60
C THR A 26 0.81 1.91 31.43
N LEU A 27 1.93 2.63 31.42
CA LEU A 27 2.07 3.90 32.15
C LEU A 27 1.08 4.97 31.70
N ASN A 28 0.71 4.95 30.42
CA ASN A 28 -0.23 5.91 29.84
C ASN A 28 -1.70 5.42 29.86
N ASN A 29 -2.00 4.30 30.52
CA ASN A 29 -3.32 3.66 30.50
C ASN A 29 -3.82 3.35 29.08
N VAL A 30 -2.91 3.12 28.14
CA VAL A 30 -3.22 2.73 26.76
C VAL A 30 -3.15 1.23 26.64
N HIS A 31 -4.12 0.62 25.97
CA HIS A 31 -4.16 -0.83 25.79
C HIS A 31 -3.88 -1.18 24.32
N ALA A 32 -2.96 -2.11 24.10
CA ALA A 32 -2.62 -2.58 22.77
C ALA A 32 -3.36 -3.89 22.44
N ASN A 33 -3.86 -4.01 21.21
CA ASN A 33 -4.59 -5.19 20.76
C ASN A 33 -3.62 -6.20 20.13
N SER A 34 -3.11 -7.13 20.94
CA SER A 34 -2.20 -8.19 20.49
C SER A 34 -2.78 -9.08 19.39
N ALA A 35 -4.11 -9.26 19.32
CA ALA A 35 -4.77 -10.04 18.27
C ALA A 35 -4.68 -9.38 16.88
N LYS A 36 -4.36 -8.07 16.82
CA LYS A 36 -4.15 -7.34 15.57
C LYS A 36 -2.67 -7.21 15.20
N TYR A 37 -1.77 -7.78 15.99
CA TYR A 37 -0.34 -7.70 15.70
C TYR A 37 -0.01 -8.50 14.45
N VAL A 38 0.86 -7.95 13.61
CA VAL A 38 1.33 -8.61 12.39
C VAL A 38 2.84 -8.67 12.44
N LEU A 39 3.37 -9.88 12.49
CA LEU A 39 4.80 -10.14 12.41
C LEU A 39 5.21 -10.39 10.95
N LEU A 40 6.18 -9.62 10.49
CA LEU A 40 6.85 -9.82 9.22
C LEU A 40 8.27 -10.31 9.53
N PHE A 41 8.53 -11.57 9.18
CA PHE A 41 9.85 -12.18 9.31
C PHE A 41 10.19 -12.92 8.03
N SER A 42 11.25 -12.47 7.35
CA SER A 42 11.60 -12.98 6.02
C SER A 42 12.38 -14.30 6.05
N SER A 43 13.08 -14.61 7.15
CA SER A 43 13.98 -15.78 7.20
C SER A 43 13.23 -17.09 7.46
N ASP A 44 12.12 -17.04 8.20
CA ASP A 44 11.24 -18.19 8.43
C ASP A 44 9.76 -17.75 8.36
N PRO A 45 9.17 -17.71 7.15
CA PRO A 45 7.77 -17.34 6.99
C PRO A 45 6.84 -18.40 7.54
N SER A 46 5.63 -18.00 7.97
CA SER A 46 4.60 -18.90 8.52
C SER A 46 4.95 -19.67 9.80
N SER A 47 6.10 -19.40 10.43
CA SER A 47 6.44 -20.00 11.72
C SER A 47 5.75 -19.29 12.88
N VAL A 48 5.46 -20.07 13.93
CA VAL A 48 5.00 -19.56 15.22
C VAL A 48 6.23 -19.17 16.03
N ILE A 49 6.34 -17.91 16.39
CA ILE A 49 7.47 -17.38 17.14
C ILE A 49 7.01 -16.97 18.54
N PHE A 50 7.75 -17.45 19.53
CA PHE A 50 7.57 -17.11 20.94
C PHE A 50 8.49 -15.95 21.30
N PHE A 51 7.91 -14.85 21.77
CA PHE A 51 8.65 -13.70 22.29
C PHE A 51 8.60 -13.72 23.81
N GLY A 52 9.79 -13.69 24.43
CA GLY A 52 9.93 -13.47 25.86
C GLY A 52 10.00 -11.96 26.11
N LEU A 53 9.03 -11.43 26.83
CA LEU A 53 9.09 -10.04 27.30
C LEU A 53 9.83 -10.06 28.63
N SER A 54 10.96 -9.35 28.71
CA SER A 54 11.61 -9.07 29.99
C SER A 54 10.83 -7.95 30.67
N PRO A 55 10.08 -8.20 31.75
CA PRO A 55 9.19 -7.18 32.30
C PRO A 55 9.93 -6.28 33.32
N PRO A 56 9.63 -4.97 33.38
CA PRO A 56 9.64 -4.21 34.62
C PRO A 56 8.42 -4.62 35.49
N PRO A 57 8.31 -4.23 36.78
CA PRO A 57 7.45 -4.90 37.78
C PRO A 57 5.92 -4.82 37.56
N LEU A 58 5.44 -4.24 36.45
CA LEU A 58 4.04 -3.89 36.21
C LEU A 58 3.30 -4.84 35.25
N ILE A 59 3.95 -5.88 34.71
CA ILE A 59 3.35 -6.77 33.69
C ILE A 59 3.41 -8.23 34.17
N ASN A 60 2.23 -8.88 34.27
CA ASN A 60 2.11 -10.29 34.69
C ASN A 60 2.18 -11.30 33.52
N ASN A 61 2.04 -10.84 32.27
CA ASN A 61 2.08 -11.69 31.08
C ASN A 61 3.39 -11.49 30.32
N ASN A 62 4.31 -12.44 30.46
CA ASN A 62 5.69 -12.31 29.98
C ASN A 62 5.93 -12.94 28.60
N THR A 63 4.90 -13.44 27.94
CA THR A 63 5.04 -14.16 26.68
C THR A 63 4.03 -13.70 25.66
N LEU A 64 4.49 -13.56 24.42
CA LEU A 64 3.67 -13.20 23.27
C LEU A 64 3.97 -14.18 22.15
N THR A 65 2.93 -14.84 21.64
CA THR A 65 3.04 -15.74 20.50
C THR A 65 2.48 -15.08 19.26
N LEU A 66 3.26 -15.04 18.19
CA LEU A 66 2.82 -14.51 16.90
C LEU A 66 3.18 -15.48 15.77
N THR A 67 2.28 -15.59 14.81
CA THR A 67 2.55 -16.26 13.54
C THR A 67 3.16 -15.26 12.56
N SER A 68 4.33 -15.59 12.02
CA SER A 68 4.94 -14.83 10.93
C SER A 68 4.07 -14.89 9.67
N LEU A 69 3.95 -13.77 8.96
CA LEU A 69 3.22 -13.71 7.69
C LEU A 69 3.94 -14.55 6.61
N ALA A 70 3.20 -15.28 5.79
CA ALA A 70 3.78 -16.06 4.70
C ALA A 70 4.37 -15.16 3.59
N LEU A 71 5.50 -15.56 2.98
CA LEU A 71 6.18 -14.77 1.92
C LEU A 71 5.29 -14.44 0.71
N THR A 72 4.33 -15.30 0.40
CA THR A 72 3.42 -15.17 -0.74
C THR A 72 2.27 -14.21 -0.47
N THR A 73 2.07 -13.83 0.79
CA THR A 73 0.97 -12.94 1.17
C THR A 73 1.38 -11.48 1.05
N SER A 74 0.39 -10.65 0.78
CA SER A 74 0.55 -9.21 0.77
C SER A 74 -0.05 -8.61 2.04
N PHE A 75 0.57 -7.56 2.56
CA PHE A 75 0.08 -6.84 3.73
C PHE A 75 -0.14 -5.37 3.40
N ARG A 76 -1.01 -4.71 4.17
CA ARG A 76 -1.42 -3.32 3.95
C ARG A 76 -0.84 -2.42 5.02
N PHE A 77 -0.02 -1.46 4.63
CA PHE A 77 0.53 -0.42 5.49
C PHE A 77 0.10 0.97 5.00
N LEU A 78 -0.55 1.76 5.86
CA LEU A 78 -1.13 3.08 5.53
C LEU A 78 -2.00 3.10 4.26
N GLY A 79 -2.64 1.98 3.91
CA GLY A 79 -3.45 1.86 2.69
C GLY A 79 -2.68 1.47 1.44
N VAL A 80 -1.36 1.31 1.49
CA VAL A 80 -0.53 0.78 0.40
C VAL A 80 -0.22 -0.69 0.65
N TRP A 81 -0.21 -1.50 -0.41
CA TRP A 81 0.05 -2.93 -0.30
C TRP A 81 1.51 -3.25 -0.60
N PHE A 82 2.06 -4.16 0.19
CA PHE A 82 3.43 -4.65 0.11
C PHE A 82 3.39 -6.17 0.00
N SER A 83 4.34 -6.74 -0.72
CA SER A 83 4.53 -8.18 -0.85
C SER A 83 5.94 -8.53 -0.38
N LEU A 84 6.08 -9.56 0.47
CA LEU A 84 7.39 -10.00 0.94
C LEU A 84 8.18 -10.71 -0.16
N SER A 85 7.48 -11.38 -1.10
CA SER A 85 8.08 -12.06 -2.26
C SER A 85 8.44 -11.12 -3.42
N ALA A 86 8.43 -9.80 -3.20
CA ALA A 86 8.61 -8.77 -4.22
C ALA A 86 7.64 -8.87 -5.42
N SER A 87 6.54 -9.62 -5.27
CA SER A 87 5.55 -9.82 -6.32
C SER A 87 4.57 -8.66 -6.39
N SER A 88 4.41 -8.06 -7.58
CA SER A 88 3.47 -6.95 -7.82
C SER A 88 2.09 -7.42 -8.31
N GLN A 89 1.87 -8.73 -8.42
CA GLN A 89 0.65 -9.33 -8.98
C GLN A 89 -0.61 -8.93 -8.21
N PHE A 90 -0.53 -8.91 -6.87
CA PHE A 90 -1.64 -8.49 -6.03
C PHE A 90 -2.02 -7.02 -6.28
N VAL A 91 -1.02 -6.15 -6.27
CA VAL A 91 -1.20 -4.70 -6.52
C VAL A 91 -1.75 -4.47 -7.94
N LEU A 92 -1.25 -5.21 -8.93
CA LEU A 92 -1.72 -5.18 -10.31
C LEU A 92 -3.18 -5.61 -10.44
N LYS A 93 -3.57 -6.70 -9.76
CA LYS A 93 -4.97 -7.17 -9.73
C LYS A 93 -5.89 -6.14 -9.09
N GLN A 94 -5.44 -5.49 -8.01
CA GLN A 94 -6.19 -4.43 -7.36
C GLN A 94 -6.39 -3.21 -8.27
N ALA A 95 -5.33 -2.77 -8.95
CA ALA A 95 -5.40 -1.65 -9.89
C ALA A 95 -6.37 -1.94 -11.05
N ARG A 96 -6.30 -3.13 -11.64
CA ARG A 96 -7.22 -3.57 -12.70
C ARG A 96 -8.66 -3.60 -12.22
N SER A 97 -8.93 -4.12 -11.02
CA SER A 97 -10.28 -4.10 -10.42
C SER A 97 -10.78 -2.68 -10.25
N MET A 98 -9.97 -1.80 -9.65
CA MET A 98 -10.35 -0.40 -9.40
C MET A 98 -10.75 0.33 -10.69
N VAL A 99 -9.95 0.17 -11.77
CA VAL A 99 -10.29 0.77 -13.06
C VAL A 99 -11.54 0.15 -13.65
N LYS A 100 -11.69 -1.18 -13.58
CA LYS A 100 -12.87 -1.89 -14.09
C LYS A 100 -14.15 -1.44 -13.38
N ASP A 101 -14.10 -1.30 -12.06
CA ASP A 101 -15.24 -0.88 -11.24
C ASP A 101 -15.65 0.56 -11.58
N MET A 102 -14.68 1.47 -11.68
CA MET A 102 -14.94 2.85 -12.09
C MET A 102 -15.47 2.93 -13.52
N ALA A 103 -14.90 2.14 -14.43
CA ALA A 103 -15.34 2.05 -15.82
C ALA A 103 -16.80 1.55 -15.93
N ALA A 104 -17.17 0.55 -15.14
CA ALA A 104 -18.54 0.04 -15.07
C ALA A 104 -19.51 1.13 -14.57
N LEU A 105 -19.15 1.83 -13.49
CA LEU A 105 -19.96 2.91 -12.92
C LEU A 105 -20.17 4.07 -13.90
N LEU A 106 -19.12 4.50 -14.62
CA LEU A 106 -19.19 5.62 -15.54
C LEU A 106 -19.86 5.27 -16.87
N THR A 107 -19.85 3.99 -17.25
CA THR A 107 -20.58 3.51 -18.43
C THR A 107 -22.07 3.77 -18.29
N LEU A 108 -22.63 3.44 -17.12
CA LEU A 108 -24.06 3.54 -16.82
C LEU A 108 -24.55 4.98 -16.67
N LYS A 109 -23.67 5.91 -16.28
CA LYS A 109 -24.05 7.31 -16.02
C LYS A 109 -24.11 8.14 -17.29
N LYS A 110 -25.12 9.01 -17.40
CA LYS A 110 -25.25 10.03 -18.46
C LYS A 110 -24.32 11.21 -18.17
N LEU A 111 -23.03 11.05 -18.48
CA LEU A 111 -22.00 12.07 -18.28
C LEU A 111 -21.38 12.47 -19.62
N LEU A 112 -21.03 13.75 -19.75
CA LEU A 112 -20.19 14.24 -20.84
C LEU A 112 -18.78 13.67 -20.74
N ALA A 113 -18.12 13.51 -21.89
CA ALA A 113 -16.74 13.02 -21.96
C ALA A 113 -15.75 13.89 -21.14
N GLN A 114 -15.99 15.20 -21.05
CA GLN A 114 -15.20 16.12 -20.23
C GLN A 114 -15.28 15.78 -18.72
N HIS A 115 -16.47 15.47 -18.21
CA HIS A 115 -16.63 15.05 -16.81
C HIS A 115 -15.94 13.71 -16.53
N VAL A 116 -15.99 12.77 -17.49
CA VAL A 116 -15.27 11.49 -17.39
C VAL A 116 -13.75 11.71 -17.38
N ALA A 117 -13.25 12.60 -18.25
CA ALA A 117 -11.83 12.96 -18.30
C ALA A 117 -11.37 13.64 -17.00
N TYR A 118 -12.20 14.52 -16.43
CA TYR A 118 -11.94 15.12 -15.11
C TYR A 118 -11.85 14.05 -14.01
N LEU A 119 -12.82 13.14 -13.93
CA LEU A 119 -12.81 12.06 -12.94
C LEU A 119 -11.60 11.12 -13.12
N TYR A 120 -11.20 10.86 -14.35
CA TYR A 120 -9.98 10.13 -14.65
C TYR A 120 -8.74 10.84 -14.06
N ASN A 121 -8.58 12.14 -14.35
CA ASN A 121 -7.41 12.92 -13.93
C ASN A 121 -7.37 13.16 -12.42
N ALA A 122 -8.47 13.63 -11.83
CA ALA A 122 -8.50 14.08 -10.44
C ALA A 122 -8.65 12.93 -9.44
N VAL A 123 -9.42 11.90 -9.79
CA VAL A 123 -9.79 10.82 -8.87
C VAL A 123 -9.04 9.54 -9.19
N LEU A 124 -9.18 9.01 -10.41
CA LEU A 124 -8.63 7.69 -10.72
C LEU A 124 -7.10 7.68 -10.71
N LEU A 125 -6.48 8.64 -11.42
CA LEU A 125 -5.03 8.73 -11.47
C LEU A 125 -4.44 8.92 -10.08
N SER A 126 -4.98 9.82 -9.27
CA SER A 126 -4.53 10.05 -7.90
C SER A 126 -4.63 8.78 -7.03
N ARG A 127 -5.73 8.02 -7.15
CA ARG A 127 -5.90 6.76 -6.41
C ARG A 127 -4.94 5.67 -6.89
N LEU A 128 -4.71 5.56 -8.19
CA LEU A 128 -3.76 4.62 -8.76
C LEU A 128 -2.32 4.98 -8.40
N GLU A 129 -1.97 6.27 -8.46
CA GLU A 129 -0.65 6.80 -8.08
C GLU A 129 -0.32 6.40 -6.63
N PHE A 130 -1.27 6.60 -5.72
CA PHE A 130 -1.13 6.21 -4.32
C PHE A 130 -1.01 4.68 -4.14
N ARG A 131 -1.82 3.88 -4.82
CA ARG A 131 -1.82 2.41 -4.64
C ARG A 131 -0.63 1.73 -5.30
N LEU A 132 -0.14 2.28 -6.40
CA LEU A 132 0.98 1.72 -7.19
C LEU A 132 2.33 2.28 -6.78
N GLN A 133 2.36 3.08 -5.70
CA GLN A 133 3.56 3.76 -5.22
C GLN A 133 4.73 2.79 -4.97
N THR A 134 4.47 1.60 -4.43
CA THR A 134 5.49 0.60 -4.07
C THR A 134 5.94 -0.30 -5.20
N SER A 135 5.30 -0.25 -6.37
CA SER A 135 5.55 -1.18 -7.48
C SER A 135 5.99 -0.44 -8.74
N LEU A 136 7.09 -0.89 -9.36
CA LEU A 136 7.52 -0.40 -10.67
C LEU A 136 6.83 -1.21 -11.77
N PHE A 137 6.20 -0.52 -12.72
CA PHE A 137 5.53 -1.13 -13.87
C PHE A 137 6.03 -0.46 -15.14
N PHE A 138 6.11 -1.25 -16.22
CA PHE A 138 6.37 -0.74 -17.56
C PHE A 138 5.14 0.01 -18.10
N ASP A 139 5.37 0.93 -19.04
CA ASP A 139 4.29 1.71 -19.67
C ASP A 139 3.21 0.81 -20.29
N SER A 140 3.59 -0.27 -20.99
CA SER A 140 2.64 -1.22 -21.58
C SER A 140 1.65 -1.81 -20.55
N ILE A 141 2.11 -2.12 -19.34
CA ILE A 141 1.27 -2.61 -18.25
C ILE A 141 0.35 -1.49 -17.76
N VAL A 142 0.88 -0.29 -17.55
CA VAL A 142 0.08 0.88 -17.13
C VAL A 142 -1.00 1.22 -18.15
N GLN A 143 -0.66 1.24 -19.44
CA GLN A 143 -1.61 1.43 -20.54
C GLN A 143 -2.70 0.36 -20.51
N SER A 144 -2.34 -0.92 -20.30
CA SER A 144 -3.32 -2.01 -20.20
C SER A 144 -4.33 -1.81 -19.05
N ILE A 145 -3.87 -1.23 -17.93
CA ILE A 145 -4.72 -0.98 -16.76
C ILE A 145 -5.72 0.14 -17.04
N ILE A 146 -5.27 1.24 -17.66
CA ILE A 146 -6.10 2.44 -17.88
C ILE A 146 -6.95 2.39 -19.16
N PHE A 147 -6.63 1.50 -20.10
CA PHE A 147 -7.31 1.38 -21.39
C PHE A 147 -8.85 1.34 -21.30
N PRO A 148 -9.48 0.63 -20.34
CA PRO A 148 -10.94 0.65 -20.20
C PRO A 148 -11.53 2.06 -20.05
N MET A 149 -10.82 2.98 -19.40
CA MET A 149 -11.27 4.37 -19.25
C MET A 149 -11.20 5.15 -20.55
N PHE A 150 -10.14 4.98 -21.34
CA PHE A 150 -10.02 5.63 -22.65
C PHE A 150 -11.10 5.17 -23.61
N SER A 151 -11.47 3.89 -23.57
CA SER A 151 -12.61 3.36 -24.33
C SER A 151 -13.93 4.04 -23.96
N ILE A 152 -14.15 4.33 -22.67
CA ILE A 152 -15.35 5.05 -22.21
C ILE A 152 -15.32 6.50 -22.68
N ILE A 153 -14.19 7.19 -22.54
CA ILE A 153 -14.06 8.58 -22.95
C ILE A 153 -14.33 8.71 -24.45
N LYS A 154 -13.73 7.86 -25.29
CA LYS A 154 -13.99 7.82 -26.73
C LYS A 154 -15.48 7.65 -27.03
N ARG A 155 -16.12 6.65 -26.42
CA ARG A 155 -17.55 6.38 -26.62
C ARG A 155 -18.45 7.55 -26.18
N LYS A 156 -18.14 8.18 -25.03
CA LYS A 156 -18.90 9.34 -24.53
C LYS A 156 -18.64 10.61 -25.35
N ALA A 157 -17.51 10.67 -26.06
CA ALA A 157 -17.16 11.76 -26.97
C ALA A 157 -17.70 11.56 -28.40
N GLY A 158 -18.36 10.43 -28.69
CA GLY A 158 -18.77 10.09 -30.05
C GLY A 158 -17.61 9.73 -30.99
N LEU A 159 -16.44 9.41 -30.45
CA LEU A 159 -15.25 9.04 -31.22
C LEU A 159 -15.25 7.55 -31.55
N ALA A 160 -14.66 7.20 -32.70
CA ALA A 160 -14.44 5.81 -33.08
C ALA A 160 -13.51 5.09 -32.08
N SER A 161 -13.68 3.78 -31.93
CA SER A 161 -12.80 2.96 -31.08
C SER A 161 -11.34 3.02 -31.57
N THR A 162 -11.14 3.13 -32.88
CA THR A 162 -9.85 3.22 -33.59
C THR A 162 -9.18 4.58 -33.49
N THR A 163 -9.82 5.61 -32.91
CA THR A 163 -9.22 6.95 -32.78
C THR A 163 -7.88 6.87 -32.03
N PRO A 164 -6.80 7.48 -32.53
CA PRO A 164 -5.49 7.41 -31.90
C PRO A 164 -5.53 8.00 -30.49
N LEU A 165 -4.85 7.35 -29.54
CA LEU A 165 -4.78 7.81 -28.14
C LEU A 165 -4.17 9.21 -28.01
N ALA A 166 -3.26 9.57 -28.93
CA ALA A 166 -2.66 10.91 -29.03
C ALA A 166 -3.70 12.04 -29.00
N LEU A 167 -4.85 11.83 -29.63
CA LEU A 167 -5.93 12.82 -29.70
C LEU A 167 -6.59 13.07 -28.33
N LEU A 168 -6.61 12.06 -27.45
CA LEU A 168 -7.15 12.19 -26.10
C LEU A 168 -6.24 13.03 -25.19
N TYR A 169 -4.94 13.03 -25.45
CA TYR A 169 -3.95 13.80 -24.68
C TYR A 169 -3.89 15.28 -25.07
N LEU A 170 -4.58 15.69 -26.14
CA LEU A 170 -4.66 17.08 -26.53
C LEU A 170 -5.35 17.90 -25.42
N LYS A 171 -4.78 19.08 -25.15
CA LYS A 171 -5.22 19.98 -24.09
C LYS A 171 -6.63 20.54 -24.34
N ILE A 172 -7.06 20.61 -25.60
CA ILE A 172 -8.29 21.29 -26.01
C ILE A 172 -9.55 20.50 -25.62
N PRO A 173 -9.76 19.23 -26.04
CA PRO A 173 -11.05 18.58 -25.79
C PRO A 173 -11.16 17.88 -24.42
N PHE A 174 -10.08 17.31 -23.88
CA PHE A 174 -10.17 16.44 -22.69
C PHE A 174 -9.06 16.63 -21.65
N SER A 175 -7.90 17.19 -22.03
CA SER A 175 -6.77 17.43 -21.11
C SER A 175 -6.38 16.18 -20.29
N ILE A 176 -6.46 15.00 -20.89
CA ILE A 176 -6.15 13.73 -20.20
C ILE A 176 -4.65 13.66 -19.93
N GLN A 177 -4.29 13.28 -18.70
CA GLN A 177 -2.89 13.12 -18.32
C GLN A 177 -2.36 11.74 -18.71
N HIS A 178 -1.11 11.67 -19.15
CA HIS A 178 -0.40 10.40 -19.35
C HIS A 178 -0.15 9.71 -18.00
N ALA A 179 -0.83 8.60 -17.74
CA ALA A 179 -0.73 7.87 -16.48
C ALA A 179 0.71 7.44 -16.15
N PHE A 180 1.45 6.90 -17.13
CA PHE A 180 2.82 6.46 -16.90
C PHE A 180 3.74 7.61 -16.49
N CYS A 181 3.67 8.74 -17.20
CA CYS A 181 4.42 9.95 -16.84
C CYS A 181 4.04 10.46 -15.45
N ARG A 182 2.74 10.47 -15.13
CA ARG A 182 2.22 10.85 -13.80
C ARG A 182 2.80 9.94 -12.72
N PHE A 183 2.76 8.63 -12.91
CA PHE A 183 3.27 7.66 -11.94
C PHE A 183 4.79 7.73 -11.79
N LEU A 184 5.54 7.99 -12.87
CA LEU A 184 6.98 8.22 -12.79
C LEU A 184 7.32 9.49 -12.00
N LEU A 185 6.58 10.58 -12.22
CA LEU A 185 6.76 11.83 -11.48
C LEU A 185 6.45 11.66 -9.99
N GLY A 186 5.34 10.99 -9.65
CA GLY A 186 5.00 10.68 -8.25
C GLY A 186 6.07 9.83 -7.55
N LYS A 187 6.77 8.97 -8.30
CA LYS A 187 7.87 8.15 -7.76
C LYS A 187 9.16 8.92 -7.49
N LYS A 188 9.40 10.08 -8.12
CA LYS A 188 10.52 10.95 -7.71
C LYS A 188 10.37 11.41 -6.26
N PHE A 189 9.14 11.72 -5.85
CA PHE A 189 8.82 12.07 -4.47
C PHE A 189 9.00 10.89 -3.51
N LEU A 190 8.68 9.68 -3.99
CA LEU A 190 8.99 8.45 -3.28
C LEU A 190 10.49 8.23 -3.11
N LEU A 191 11.35 8.46 -4.11
CA LEU A 191 12.81 8.35 -3.94
C LEU A 191 13.32 9.26 -2.81
N ILE A 192 12.78 10.47 -2.69
CA ILE A 192 13.13 11.45 -1.64
C ILE A 192 12.61 11.02 -0.26
N LEU A 193 11.39 10.47 -0.18
CA LEU A 193 10.82 9.88 1.06
C LEU A 193 11.48 8.55 1.45
N ILE A 194 11.95 7.76 0.48
CA ILE A 194 12.68 6.50 0.66
C ILE A 194 14.02 6.76 1.35
N PHE A 195 14.71 7.85 1.03
CA PHE A 195 15.91 8.25 1.77
C PHE A 195 15.61 8.83 3.17
N GLY A 196 14.36 9.23 3.44
CA GLY A 196 13.96 9.85 4.71
C GLY A 196 13.30 8.93 5.76
N ASN A 197 12.62 7.84 5.36
CA ASN A 197 11.93 6.93 6.30
C ASN A 197 12.37 5.47 6.11
N LEU A 198 13.28 5.06 6.99
CA LEU A 198 14.13 3.86 6.98
C LEU A 198 13.48 2.47 7.17
N PRO A 199 12.37 2.26 7.90
CA PRO A 199 12.07 0.93 8.46
C PRO A 199 11.61 -0.12 7.43
N ILE A 200 10.80 0.26 6.45
CA ILE A 200 10.23 -0.68 5.45
C ILE A 200 11.24 -0.95 4.33
N MET A 201 12.11 0.01 4.03
CA MET A 201 13.22 -0.18 3.12
C MET A 201 14.26 -1.14 3.71
N LEU A 202 14.60 -1.02 5.01
CA LEU A 202 15.48 -2.01 5.63
C LEU A 202 14.91 -3.43 5.53
N PHE A 203 13.58 -3.60 5.59
CA PHE A 203 12.99 -4.94 5.50
C PHE A 203 13.05 -5.51 4.09
N LEU A 204 12.87 -4.67 3.07
CA LEU A 204 12.98 -5.09 1.66
C LEU A 204 14.44 -5.23 1.19
N ILE A 205 15.38 -4.49 1.78
CA ILE A 205 16.82 -4.54 1.44
C ILE A 205 17.56 -5.63 2.25
N PHE A 206 17.24 -5.80 3.54
CA PHE A 206 17.89 -6.77 4.41
C PHE A 206 16.96 -7.96 4.68
N LYS A 207 17.31 -9.13 4.12
CA LYS A 207 16.62 -10.43 4.31
C LYS A 207 16.51 -10.93 5.77
N ASN A 208 17.04 -10.18 6.75
CA ASN A 208 17.13 -10.57 8.16
C ASN A 208 16.40 -9.60 9.11
N LEU A 209 15.54 -8.72 8.58
CA LEU A 209 14.84 -7.75 9.42
C LEU A 209 13.57 -8.34 10.04
N TRP A 210 13.32 -7.95 11.28
CA TRP A 210 12.10 -8.23 12.03
C TRP A 210 11.25 -6.97 12.05
N VAL A 211 10.01 -7.06 11.57
CA VAL A 211 9.06 -5.94 11.61
C VAL A 211 7.78 -6.40 12.27
N LEU A 212 7.38 -5.70 13.33
CA LEU A 212 6.16 -5.98 14.06
C LEU A 212 5.25 -4.76 14.04
N ARG A 213 4.03 -4.93 13.52
CA ARG A 213 2.99 -3.92 13.63
C ARG A 213 2.21 -4.10 14.92
N VAL A 214 2.06 -3.00 15.66
CA VAL A 214 1.31 -2.90 16.91
C VAL A 214 0.09 -2.00 16.66
N VAL A 215 -1.09 -2.47 17.03
CA VAL A 215 -2.35 -1.73 16.86
C VAL A 215 -2.93 -1.43 18.23
N LEU A 216 -3.17 -0.16 18.52
CA LEU A 216 -3.76 0.29 19.78
C LEU A 216 -5.29 0.14 19.78
N LEU A 217 -5.86 -0.03 20.98
CA LEU A 217 -7.29 0.12 21.23
C LEU A 217 -7.61 1.60 21.50
N PRO A 218 -8.80 2.08 21.11
CA PRO A 218 -9.25 3.40 21.54
C PRO A 218 -9.36 3.42 23.07
N SER A 219 -8.81 4.47 23.70
CA SER A 219 -8.97 4.73 25.14
C SER A 219 -10.46 4.90 25.45
N THR A 220 -10.98 4.11 26.38
CA THR A 220 -12.33 4.27 26.94
C THR A 220 -12.42 5.49 27.82
#